data_AF-A0A9W6LEA4-F1
#
_entry.id   AF-A0A9W6LEA4-F1
#
_cell.length_a   1.000
_cell.length_b   1.000
_cell.length_c   1.000
_cell.angle_alpha   90.00
_cell.angle_beta   90.00
_cell.angle_gamma   90.00
#
_symmetry.space_group_name_H-M   'P 1'
#
loop_
_entity.id
_entity.type
_entity.pdbx_description
1 polymer ?
#
loop_
_entity_poly.entity_id
_entity_poly.type
_entity_poly.pdbx_seq_one_letter_code
_entity_poly.pdbx_strand_id
1 'polypeptide(L)'
;MIEQLNLITGLTENDRKKLFSWLASLPEEKIIEIFQDGVKKAYQIKEERPDIPGRITKYCAFITAARKGGWDTIKGKGYRVADQEQYEDFSHLRKASAATLISKGRIPVLRRKVLAYWGEVRELKADGMGFRPIAAYLQSKRKVKVSATYLTNLWNEVENGKFSS
;
A
#
# COMPACT_ATOMS: atom_id res chain seq x y z
N MET A 1 17.34 -14.25 -21.78
CA MET A 1 15.85 -14.21 -21.92
C MET A 1 15.18 -13.30 -20.90
N ILE A 2 15.38 -13.49 -19.58
CA ILE A 2 14.76 -12.65 -18.54
C ILE A 2 15.19 -11.17 -18.65
N GLU A 3 16.48 -10.91 -18.89
CA GLU A 3 16.99 -9.54 -19.08
C GLU A 3 16.37 -8.84 -20.31
N GLN A 4 16.27 -9.56 -21.43
CA GLN A 4 15.63 -9.06 -22.65
C GLN A 4 14.15 -8.72 -22.41
N LEU A 5 13.43 -9.54 -21.64
CA LEU A 5 12.05 -9.24 -21.25
C LEU A 5 11.96 -8.00 -20.35
N ASN A 6 12.90 -7.82 -19.42
CA ASN A 6 12.94 -6.63 -18.58
C ASN A 6 13.16 -5.36 -19.41
N LEU A 7 14.07 -5.42 -20.39
CA LEU A 7 14.35 -4.31 -21.30
C LEU A 7 13.13 -3.96 -22.17
N ILE A 8 12.48 -4.97 -22.77
CA ILE A 8 11.33 -4.73 -23.66
C ILE A 8 10.10 -4.24 -22.88
N THR A 9 9.83 -4.85 -21.71
CA THR A 9 8.60 -4.55 -20.95
C THR A 9 8.76 -3.42 -19.94
N GLY A 10 9.99 -3.02 -19.59
CA GLY A 10 10.28 -2.04 -18.54
C GLY A 10 9.83 -2.48 -17.14
N LEU A 11 9.65 -3.79 -16.94
CA LEU A 11 9.18 -4.43 -15.70
C LEU A 11 10.14 -5.54 -15.28
N THR A 12 10.33 -5.71 -13.96
CA THR A 12 11.03 -6.88 -13.43
C THR A 12 10.14 -8.12 -13.48
N GLU A 13 10.72 -9.31 -13.27
CA GLU A 13 9.93 -10.54 -13.16
C GLU A 13 8.87 -10.46 -12.05
N ASN A 14 9.23 -9.88 -10.90
CA ASN A 14 8.30 -9.68 -9.79
C ASN A 14 7.16 -8.73 -10.15
N ASP A 15 7.45 -7.66 -10.91
CA ASP A 15 6.40 -6.73 -11.35
C ASP A 15 5.47 -7.37 -12.39
N ARG A 16 6.00 -8.23 -13.26
CA ARG A 16 5.17 -9.02 -14.19
C ARG A 16 4.24 -9.97 -13.44
N LYS A 17 4.72 -10.67 -12.40
CA LYS A 17 3.88 -11.53 -11.55
C LYS A 17 2.74 -10.73 -10.89
N LYS A 18 3.05 -9.54 -10.38
CA LYS A 18 2.05 -8.65 -9.78
C LYS A 18 1.03 -8.15 -10.82
N LEU A 19 1.49 -7.82 -12.04
CA LEU A 19 0.62 -7.44 -13.15
C LEU A 19 -0.38 -8.54 -13.48
N PHE A 20 0.06 -9.80 -13.60
CA PHE A 20 -0.85 -10.92 -13.85
C PHE A 20 -1.84 -11.14 -12.71
N SER A 21 -1.41 -10.99 -11.45
CA SER A 21 -2.32 -11.07 -10.30
C SER A 21 -3.38 -9.97 -10.31
N TRP A 22 -3.04 -8.76 -10.75
CA TRP A 22 -4.02 -7.69 -10.92
C TRP A 22 -4.94 -7.92 -12.10
N LEU A 23 -4.40 -8.37 -13.23
CA LEU A 23 -5.21 -8.68 -14.40
C LEU A 23 -6.28 -9.72 -14.07
N ALA A 24 -5.91 -10.77 -13.32
CA ALA A 24 -6.84 -11.79 -12.84
C ALA A 24 -7.90 -11.27 -11.86
N SER A 25 -7.76 -10.03 -11.36
CA SER A 25 -8.77 -9.39 -10.49
C SER A 25 -9.74 -8.47 -11.23
N LEU A 26 -9.56 -8.28 -12.55
CA LEU A 26 -10.45 -7.46 -13.37
C LEU A 26 -11.69 -8.25 -13.82
N PRO A 27 -12.80 -7.55 -14.15
CA PRO A 27 -13.92 -8.15 -14.87
C PRO A 27 -13.47 -8.73 -16.20
N GLU A 28 -14.13 -9.80 -16.66
CA GLU A 28 -13.76 -10.52 -17.88
C GLU A 28 -13.78 -9.60 -19.11
N GLU A 29 -14.73 -8.65 -19.19
CA GLU A 29 -14.81 -7.69 -20.29
C GLU A 29 -13.54 -6.85 -20.42
N LYS A 30 -12.98 -6.41 -19.28
CA LYS A 30 -11.73 -5.63 -19.25
C LYS A 30 -10.52 -6.48 -19.62
N ILE A 31 -10.53 -7.76 -19.23
CA ILE A 31 -9.47 -8.70 -19.62
C ILE A 31 -9.50 -8.91 -21.15
N ILE A 32 -10.69 -9.09 -21.73
CA ILE A 32 -10.90 -9.25 -23.17
C ILE A 32 -10.40 -8.00 -23.93
N GLU A 33 -10.76 -6.79 -23.47
CA GLU A 33 -10.27 -5.53 -24.07
C GLU A 33 -8.73 -5.47 -24.09
N ILE A 34 -8.09 -5.72 -22.95
CA ILE A 34 -6.62 -5.72 -22.82
C ILE A 34 -6.00 -6.79 -23.74
N PHE A 35 -6.62 -7.96 -23.84
CA PHE A 35 -6.16 -9.03 -24.70
C PHE A 35 -6.23 -8.64 -26.18
N GLN A 36 -7.35 -8.07 -26.63
CA GLN A 36 -7.52 -7.61 -28.01
C GLN A 36 -6.47 -6.55 -28.37
N ASP A 37 -6.21 -5.59 -27.47
CA ASP A 37 -5.18 -4.57 -27.66
C ASP A 37 -3.78 -5.17 -27.70
N GLY A 38 -3.51 -6.18 -26.86
CA GLY A 38 -2.28 -6.96 -26.88
C GLY A 38 -2.05 -7.65 -28.22
N VAL A 39 -3.10 -8.23 -28.81
CA VAL A 39 -3.03 -8.88 -30.14
C VAL A 39 -2.72 -7.87 -31.24
N LYS A 40 -3.46 -6.75 -31.31
CA LYS A 40 -3.21 -5.68 -32.29
C LYS A 40 -1.76 -5.18 -32.22
N LYS A 41 -1.28 -4.97 -31.00
CA LYS A 41 0.09 -4.50 -30.75
C LYS A 41 1.16 -5.54 -31.10
N ALA A 42 0.87 -6.83 -30.95
CA ALA A 42 1.79 -7.89 -31.34
C ALA A 42 2.00 -7.93 -32.86
N TYR A 43 0.97 -7.65 -33.66
CA TYR A 43 1.10 -7.53 -35.12
C TYR A 43 1.97 -6.33 -35.50
N GLN A 44 1.73 -5.16 -34.91
CA GLN A 44 2.55 -3.96 -35.13
C GLN A 44 4.04 -4.21 -34.83
N ILE A 45 4.34 -4.81 -33.67
CA ILE A 45 5.73 -5.10 -33.29
C ILE A 45 6.35 -6.14 -34.23
N LYS A 46 5.58 -7.11 -34.74
CA LYS A 46 6.10 -8.09 -35.69
C LYS A 46 6.50 -7.45 -37.02
N GLU A 47 5.77 -6.42 -37.46
CA GLU A 47 6.10 -5.64 -38.66
C GLU A 47 7.34 -4.77 -38.43
N GLU A 48 7.45 -4.11 -37.28
CA GLU A 48 8.59 -3.22 -36.94
C GLU A 48 9.88 -4.00 -36.60
N ARG A 49 9.75 -5.17 -35.99
CA ARG A 49 10.84 -5.96 -35.40
C ARG A 49 10.67 -7.45 -35.73
N PRO A 50 10.85 -7.85 -37.00
CA PRO A 50 10.71 -9.24 -37.42
C PRO A 50 11.81 -10.16 -36.84
N ASP A 51 12.88 -9.57 -36.30
CA ASP A 51 13.99 -10.23 -35.62
C ASP A 51 13.59 -10.85 -34.27
N ILE A 52 12.50 -10.38 -33.65
CA ILE A 52 12.06 -10.86 -32.34
C ILE A 52 11.18 -12.11 -32.50
N PRO A 53 11.44 -13.20 -31.75
CA PRO A 53 10.60 -14.39 -31.77
C PRO A 53 9.15 -14.08 -31.45
N GLY A 54 8.21 -14.52 -32.28
CA GLY A 54 6.79 -14.18 -32.15
C GLY A 54 6.16 -14.49 -30.79
N ARG A 55 6.65 -15.51 -30.08
CA ARG A 55 6.22 -15.81 -28.69
C ARG A 55 6.56 -14.68 -27.72
N ILE A 56 7.75 -14.10 -27.85
CA ILE A 56 8.24 -13.01 -27.00
C ILE A 56 7.47 -11.74 -27.36
N THR A 57 7.28 -11.48 -28.64
CA THR A 57 6.49 -10.35 -29.14
C THR A 57 5.08 -10.33 -28.57
N LYS A 58 4.36 -11.46 -28.64
CA LYS A 58 3.00 -11.57 -28.09
C LYS A 58 2.97 -11.32 -26.58
N TYR A 59 3.91 -11.91 -25.83
CA TYR A 59 4.00 -11.73 -24.39
C TYR A 59 4.27 -10.27 -24.00
N CYS A 60 5.25 -9.63 -24.65
CA CYS A 60 5.60 -8.25 -24.40
C CYS A 60 4.48 -7.28 -24.81
N ALA A 61 3.80 -7.56 -25.93
CA ALA A 61 2.66 -6.77 -26.40
C ALA A 61 1.51 -6.81 -25.39
N PHE A 62 1.20 -8.00 -24.87
CA PHE A 62 0.17 -8.18 -23.85
C PHE A 62 0.49 -7.43 -22.55
N ILE A 63 1.72 -7.55 -22.05
CA ILE A 63 2.16 -6.79 -20.86
C ILE A 63 2.04 -5.29 -21.11
N THR A 64 2.43 -4.82 -22.29
CA THR A 64 2.36 -3.40 -22.62
C THR A 64 0.91 -2.92 -22.74
N ALA A 65 0.01 -3.75 -23.24
CA ALA A 65 -1.43 -3.46 -23.28
C ALA A 65 -2.01 -3.40 -21.86
N ALA A 66 -1.69 -4.36 -20.99
CA ALA A 66 -2.11 -4.36 -19.59
C ALA A 66 -1.58 -3.14 -18.81
N ARG A 67 -0.36 -2.71 -19.11
CA ARG A 67 0.21 -1.45 -18.59
C ARG A 67 -0.63 -0.24 -18.97
N LYS A 68 -0.99 -0.12 -20.24
CA LYS A 68 -1.88 0.94 -20.76
C LYS A 68 -3.32 0.83 -20.23
N GLY A 69 -3.81 -0.39 -20.02
CA GLY A 69 -5.15 -0.68 -19.51
C GLY A 69 -5.36 -0.38 -18.02
N GLY A 70 -4.36 0.20 -17.34
CA GLY A 70 -4.51 0.73 -15.99
C GLY A 70 -3.62 0.09 -14.93
N TRP A 71 -2.73 -0.84 -15.29
CA TRP A 71 -1.78 -1.39 -14.31
C TRP A 71 -0.83 -0.30 -13.78
N ASP A 72 -0.32 0.55 -14.68
CA ASP A 72 0.59 1.64 -14.29
C ASP A 72 -0.13 2.70 -13.43
N THR A 73 -1.46 2.86 -13.56
CA THR A 73 -2.26 3.85 -12.82
C THR A 73 -2.83 3.34 -11.49
N ILE A 74 -3.22 2.06 -11.39
CA ILE A 74 -4.01 1.56 -10.24
C ILE A 74 -3.17 0.86 -9.18
N LYS A 75 -2.14 0.08 -9.54
CA LYS A 75 -1.43 -0.80 -8.58
C LYS A 75 0.08 -0.98 -8.78
N GLY A 76 0.64 -0.67 -9.96
CA GLY A 76 2.02 -1.08 -10.28
C GLY A 76 3.13 -0.08 -9.95
N LYS A 77 2.92 1.21 -10.22
CA LYS A 77 4.00 2.22 -10.19
C LYS A 77 3.62 3.57 -9.59
N GLY A 78 2.56 3.60 -8.77
CA GLY A 78 2.15 4.73 -7.93
C GLY A 78 2.61 6.11 -8.40
N TYR A 79 1.72 6.84 -9.07
CA TYR A 79 1.82 8.30 -9.27
C TYR A 79 2.97 8.84 -10.14
N ARG A 80 3.98 8.06 -10.52
CA ARG A 80 5.17 8.61 -11.21
C ARG A 80 5.00 8.93 -12.70
N VAL A 81 3.91 8.49 -13.33
CA VAL A 81 3.68 8.65 -14.79
C VAL A 81 2.24 9.05 -15.11
N ALA A 82 1.49 9.57 -14.14
CA ALA A 82 0.13 10.06 -14.39
C ALA A 82 0.22 11.53 -14.84
N ASP A 83 -0.34 11.84 -16.01
CA ASP A 83 -0.58 13.22 -16.44
C ASP A 83 -1.43 13.96 -15.39
N GLN A 84 -1.25 15.28 -15.31
CA GLN A 84 -1.77 16.15 -14.26
C GLN A 84 -3.29 16.00 -14.04
N GLU A 85 -4.08 15.75 -15.09
CA GLU A 85 -5.54 15.55 -15.00
C GLU A 85 -5.92 14.29 -14.20
N GLN A 86 -5.21 13.18 -14.39
CA GLN A 86 -5.50 11.93 -13.66
C GLN A 86 -5.11 12.05 -12.17
N TYR A 87 -4.12 12.88 -11.84
CA TYR A 87 -3.74 13.13 -10.45
C TYR A 87 -4.90 13.72 -9.64
N GLU A 88 -5.68 14.61 -10.25
CA GLU A 88 -6.82 15.26 -9.61
C GLU A 88 -8.01 14.32 -9.45
N ASP A 89 -8.30 13.48 -10.44
CA ASP A 89 -9.37 12.47 -10.38
C ASP A 89 -9.19 11.48 -9.22
N PHE A 90 -7.95 11.06 -8.95
CA PHE A 90 -7.64 10.16 -7.83
C PHE A 90 -7.49 10.86 -6.47
N SER A 91 -7.73 12.18 -6.38
CA SER A 91 -7.68 12.91 -5.10
C SER A 91 -8.72 12.41 -4.11
N HIS A 92 -9.91 12.04 -4.59
CA HIS A 92 -10.99 11.52 -3.76
C HIS A 92 -10.66 10.15 -3.16
N LEU A 93 -10.04 9.27 -3.96
CA LEU A 93 -9.59 7.95 -3.50
C LEU A 93 -8.43 8.07 -2.51
N ARG A 94 -7.55 9.06 -2.67
CA ARG A 94 -6.50 9.38 -1.68
C ARG A 94 -7.09 9.88 -0.36
N LYS A 95 -8.02 10.82 -0.42
CA LYS A 95 -8.72 11.35 0.76
C LYS A 95 -9.48 10.24 1.49
N ALA A 96 -10.16 9.35 0.75
CA ALA A 96 -10.86 8.20 1.30
C ALA A 96 -9.90 7.18 1.93
N SER A 97 -8.79 6.83 1.26
CA SER A 97 -7.79 5.90 1.80
C SER A 97 -7.06 6.49 3.02
N ALA A 98 -6.71 7.78 2.99
CA ALA A 98 -6.16 8.50 4.14
C ALA A 98 -7.15 8.55 5.31
N ALA A 99 -8.43 8.86 5.06
CA ALA A 99 -9.48 8.79 6.07
C ALA A 99 -9.67 7.37 6.61
N THR A 100 -9.49 6.34 5.77
CA THR A 100 -9.55 4.94 6.18
C THR A 100 -8.33 4.54 7.04
N LEU A 101 -7.14 5.06 6.73
CA LEU A 101 -5.92 4.89 7.53
C LEU A 101 -5.98 5.65 8.86
N ILE A 102 -6.64 6.80 8.89
CA ILE A 102 -6.91 7.58 10.10
C ILE A 102 -7.95 6.86 10.98
N SER A 103 -9.05 6.38 10.38
CA SER A 103 -10.11 5.65 11.12
C SER A 103 -9.73 4.23 11.54
N LYS A 104 -8.96 3.49 10.72
CA LYS A 104 -8.39 2.16 11.05
C LYS A 104 -7.00 2.22 11.69
N GLY A 105 -6.47 3.41 11.98
CA GLY A 105 -5.09 3.59 12.41
C GLY A 105 -4.71 2.71 13.60
N ARG A 106 -3.42 2.46 13.78
CA ARG A 106 -2.86 1.78 14.96
C ARG A 106 -3.34 2.35 16.31
N ILE A 107 -3.87 3.58 16.31
CA ILE A 107 -4.27 4.38 17.46
C ILE A 107 -5.44 3.73 18.24
N PRO A 108 -6.59 3.35 17.64
CA PRO A 108 -7.65 2.63 18.37
C PRO A 108 -7.22 1.27 18.94
N VAL A 109 -6.33 0.52 18.27
CA VAL A 109 -5.84 -0.78 18.77
C VAL A 109 -4.82 -0.59 19.89
N LEU A 110 -3.89 0.37 19.75
CA LEU A 110 -2.91 0.69 20.78
C LEU A 110 -3.60 1.25 22.03
N ARG A 111 -4.55 2.18 21.86
CA ARG A 111 -5.34 2.75 22.96
C ARG A 111 -6.09 1.66 23.73
N ARG A 112 -6.78 0.75 23.05
CA ARG A 112 -7.46 -0.39 23.69
C ARG A 112 -6.48 -1.27 24.47
N LYS A 113 -5.32 -1.59 23.90
CA LYS A 113 -4.30 -2.42 24.56
C LYS A 113 -3.76 -1.74 25.82
N VAL A 114 -3.50 -0.44 25.77
CA VAL A 114 -2.99 0.30 26.93
C VAL A 114 -4.06 0.46 28.00
N LEU A 115 -5.31 0.76 27.61
CA LEU A 115 -6.43 0.85 28.54
C LEU A 115 -6.76 -0.49 29.22
N ALA A 116 -6.57 -1.61 28.53
CA ALA A 116 -6.75 -2.94 29.13
C ALA A 116 -5.80 -3.21 30.31
N TYR A 117 -4.62 -2.57 30.32
CA TYR A 117 -3.63 -2.67 31.40
C TYR A 117 -3.55 -1.37 32.23
N TRP A 118 -4.59 -0.53 32.20
CA TRP A 118 -4.55 0.78 32.85
C TRP A 118 -4.44 0.69 34.38
N GLY A 119 -4.98 -0.38 34.99
CA GLY A 119 -4.83 -0.64 36.43
C GLY A 119 -3.36 -0.74 36.85
N GLU A 120 -2.56 -1.53 36.13
CA GLU A 120 -1.12 -1.67 36.37
C GLU A 120 -0.39 -0.32 36.18
N VAL A 121 -0.80 0.47 35.18
CA VAL A 121 -0.21 1.80 34.93
C VAL A 121 -0.51 2.76 36.08
N ARG A 122 -1.71 2.72 36.67
CA ARG A 122 -2.10 3.55 37.82
C ARG A 122 -1.35 3.14 39.08
N GLU A 123 -1.21 1.85 39.35
CA GLU A 123 -0.45 1.33 40.49
C GLU A 123 1.02 1.75 40.42
N LEU A 124 1.68 1.49 39.29
CA LEU A 124 3.08 1.89 39.08
C LEU A 124 3.28 3.41 39.16
N LYS A 125 2.26 4.19 38.77
CA LYS A 125 2.29 5.64 38.88
C LYS A 125 2.09 6.13 40.31
N ALA A 126 1.23 5.48 41.09
CA ALA A 126 1.02 5.73 42.51
C ALA A 126 2.26 5.40 43.34
N ASP A 127 3.02 4.38 42.93
CA ASP A 127 4.35 4.04 43.49
C ASP A 127 5.46 5.06 43.14
N GLY A 128 5.10 6.16 42.47
CA GLY A 128 6.02 7.26 42.15
C GLY A 128 6.82 7.08 40.86
N MET A 129 6.53 6.06 40.03
CA MET A 129 7.29 5.85 38.79
C MET A 129 6.98 6.88 37.70
N GLY A 130 8.01 7.24 36.93
CA GLY A 130 7.88 8.06 35.74
C GLY A 130 7.27 7.28 34.55
N PHE A 131 6.73 8.00 33.56
CA PHE A 131 6.15 7.33 32.36
C PHE A 131 7.18 6.62 31.47
N ARG A 132 8.47 6.98 31.58
CA ARG A 132 9.58 6.27 30.88
C ARG A 132 9.76 4.83 31.38
N PRO A 133 9.94 4.57 32.68
CA PRO A 133 10.02 3.20 33.19
C PRO A 133 8.71 2.42 33.00
N ILE A 134 7.54 3.06 33.10
CA ILE A 134 6.25 2.41 32.82
C ILE A 134 6.14 1.98 31.34
N ALA A 135 6.59 2.80 30.40
CA ALA A 135 6.62 2.42 28.98
C ALA A 135 7.54 1.21 28.72
N ALA A 136 8.71 1.17 29.38
CA ALA A 136 9.62 0.04 29.30
C ALA A 136 9.03 -1.24 29.92
N TYR A 137 8.28 -1.10 31.03
CA TYR A 137 7.54 -2.19 31.65
C TYR A 137 6.47 -2.77 30.71
N LEU A 138 5.64 -1.92 30.12
CA LEU A 138 4.60 -2.34 29.16
C LEU A 138 5.20 -3.01 27.90
N GLN A 139 6.35 -2.53 27.43
CA GLN A 139 7.04 -3.13 26.30
C GLN A 139 7.64 -4.50 26.65
N SER A 140 8.23 -4.66 27.84
CA SER A 140 8.90 -5.89 28.25
C SER A 140 7.93 -6.99 28.72
N LYS A 141 6.95 -6.64 29.57
CA LYS A 141 6.01 -7.61 30.17
C LYS A 141 4.77 -7.86 29.34
N ARG A 142 4.22 -6.82 28.70
CA ARG A 142 2.96 -6.91 27.94
C ARG A 142 3.14 -6.87 26.43
N LYS A 143 4.38 -6.74 25.93
CA LYS A 143 4.73 -6.59 24.50
C LYS A 143 3.99 -5.43 23.82
N VAL A 144 3.61 -4.41 24.58
CA VAL A 144 2.93 -3.20 24.08
C VAL A 144 3.98 -2.11 23.90
N LYS A 145 4.29 -1.77 22.65
CA LYS A 145 5.23 -0.70 22.32
C LYS A 145 4.53 0.66 22.40
N VAL A 146 4.77 1.40 23.47
CA VAL A 146 4.27 2.76 23.71
C VAL A 146 5.40 3.72 24.05
N SER A 147 5.26 4.98 23.65
CA SER A 147 6.19 6.04 24.05
C SER A 147 5.76 6.66 25.38
N ALA A 148 6.72 7.20 26.13
CA ALA A 148 6.42 7.91 27.38
C ALA A 148 5.51 9.11 27.14
N THR A 149 5.70 9.86 26.04
CA THR A 149 4.85 10.98 25.64
C THR A 149 3.41 10.55 25.40
N TYR A 150 3.19 9.38 24.80
CA TYR A 150 1.86 8.83 24.58
C TYR A 150 1.15 8.50 25.90
N LEU A 151 1.87 7.93 26.87
CA LEU A 151 1.32 7.65 28.21
C LEU A 151 0.98 8.93 28.97
N THR A 152 1.81 9.98 28.87
CA THR A 152 1.51 11.29 29.48
C THR A 152 0.23 11.89 28.90
N ASN A 153 0.08 11.88 27.58
CA ASN A 153 -1.11 12.40 26.92
C ASN A 153 -2.36 11.57 27.29
N LEU A 154 -2.24 10.24 27.28
CA LEU A 154 -3.33 9.35 27.66
C LEU A 154 -3.72 9.50 29.14
N TRP A 155 -2.75 9.73 30.03
CA TRP A 155 -3.00 10.01 31.44
C TRP A 155 -3.77 11.32 31.62
N ASN A 156 -3.39 12.38 30.89
CA ASN A 156 -4.10 13.65 30.90
C ASN A 156 -5.51 13.54 30.29
N GLU A 157 -5.69 12.71 29.28
CA GLU A 157 -7.02 12.43 28.69
C GLU A 157 -7.93 11.66 29.66
N VAL A 158 -7.41 10.65 30.35
CA VAL A 158 -8.21 9.71 31.17
C VAL A 158 -8.43 10.23 32.59
N GLU A 159 -7.40 10.78 33.24
CA GLU A 159 -7.49 11.23 34.65
C GLU A 159 -7.79 12.73 34.76
N ASN A 160 -7.27 13.56 33.83
CA ASN A 160 -7.45 15.01 33.91
C ASN A 160 -8.57 15.55 32.99
N GLY A 161 -9.19 14.70 32.16
CA GLY A 161 -10.30 15.07 31.26
C GLY A 161 -9.98 16.16 30.24
N LYS A 162 -8.71 16.53 30.06
CA LYS A 162 -8.30 17.58 29.12
C LYS A 162 -8.12 16.97 27.74
N PHE A 163 -9.15 17.05 26.91
CA PHE A 163 -8.96 17.01 25.46
C PHE A 163 -8.12 18.22 25.08
N SER A 164 -6.88 18.00 24.64
CA SER A 164 -6.11 19.08 24.01
C SER A 164 -6.76 19.41 22.67
N SER A 165 -7.60 20.46 22.66
CA SER A 165 -7.97 21.19 21.45
C SER A 165 -6.75 21.79 20.77
#